data_AF-A0A928X569-F1
#
_entry.id   AF-A0A928X569-F1
#
_cell.length_a   1.000
_cell.length_b   1.000
_cell.length_c   1.000
_cell.angle_alpha   90.00
_cell.angle_beta   90.00
_cell.angle_gamma   90.00
#
_symmetry.space_group_name_H-M   'P 1'
#
loop_
_entity.id
_entity.type
_entity.pdbx_description
1 polymer ?
#
loop_
_entity_poly.entity_id
_entity_poly.type
_entity_poly.pdbx_seq_one_letter_code
_entity_poly.pdbx_strand_id
1 'polypeptide(L)'
;MLYSIENEQLKIEVDTAGAQLMSVFSKKTDTEYLWQGDPAYWTGRAYNLFPFIGRMSGFEYTYEGKTYPSRAHGLARYFDFVLEEKTENSLTFLLRDNEETKKEYPFSFEFRVIFLLEGAVLTTRYTVVNTDERELICAFGGHPGINVPFGKGEFEDYYLDFGKATPLSRQLLDEENRFIANKSVPYPLVDGTKLPLKHDLFEHDAIILEGTSHYVALRSNKEDRYVAMRFDEYPFIGFWHVNKPAPYVCLEPWSALPGVTKTLTELESKPYMTHVPANEKHSISFTLEIHE
;
A
#
# COMPACT_ATOMS: atom_id res chain seq x y z
N MET A 1 4.96 -16.08 11.59
CA MET A 1 4.10 -17.28 11.61
C MET A 1 3.04 -17.11 10.54
N LEU A 2 2.81 -18.12 9.72
CA LEU A 2 1.85 -18.03 8.60
C LEU A 2 0.46 -18.51 9.03
N TYR A 3 -0.56 -17.76 8.62
CA TYR A 3 -1.97 -18.12 8.73
C TYR A 3 -2.66 -18.04 7.39
N SER A 4 -3.64 -18.91 7.16
CA SER A 4 -4.41 -18.96 5.93
C SER A 4 -5.91 -18.98 6.19
N ILE A 5 -6.65 -18.46 5.21
CA ILE A 5 -8.10 -18.61 5.02
C ILE A 5 -8.36 -18.85 3.53
N GLU A 6 -9.47 -19.51 3.21
CA GLU A 6 -9.85 -19.78 1.83
C GLU A 6 -11.37 -19.87 1.69
N ASN A 7 -11.86 -19.67 0.48
CA ASN A 7 -13.23 -19.98 0.09
C ASN A 7 -13.23 -20.83 -1.19
N GLU A 8 -14.35 -20.90 -1.91
CA GLU A 8 -14.44 -21.67 -3.16
C GLU A 8 -13.53 -21.14 -4.28
N GLN A 9 -13.22 -19.84 -4.29
CA GLN A 9 -12.51 -19.17 -5.38
C GLN A 9 -11.03 -18.90 -5.05
N LEU A 10 -10.76 -18.35 -3.86
CA LEU A 10 -9.43 -17.88 -3.48
C LEU A 10 -8.93 -18.54 -2.19
N LYS A 11 -7.60 -18.62 -2.07
CA LYS A 11 -6.88 -18.89 -0.84
C LYS A 11 -5.87 -17.76 -0.61
N ILE A 12 -5.76 -17.28 0.63
CA ILE A 12 -4.73 -16.31 1.00
C ILE A 12 -3.87 -16.85 2.14
N GLU A 13 -2.63 -16.36 2.21
CA GLU A 13 -1.73 -16.60 3.33
C GLU A 13 -1.15 -15.29 3.83
N VAL A 14 -1.03 -15.12 5.14
CA VAL A 14 -0.54 -13.90 5.81
C VAL A 14 0.48 -14.27 6.87
N ASP A 15 1.61 -13.58 6.91
CA ASP A 15 2.63 -13.73 7.96
C ASP A 15 2.36 -12.73 9.10
N THR A 16 2.52 -13.18 10.35
CA THR A 16 2.53 -12.28 11.51
C THR A 16 3.61 -11.20 11.40
N ALA A 17 4.71 -11.47 10.71
CA ALA A 17 5.73 -10.47 10.42
C ALA A 17 5.12 -9.35 9.56
N GLY A 18 4.86 -8.20 10.20
CA GLY A 18 4.21 -7.05 9.59
C GLY A 18 2.77 -7.24 9.14
N ALA A 19 2.10 -8.31 9.59
CA ALA A 19 0.80 -8.75 9.06
C ALA A 19 0.82 -8.84 7.51
N GLN A 20 1.95 -9.22 6.93
CA GLN A 20 2.20 -9.11 5.50
C GLN A 20 1.44 -10.21 4.74
N LEU A 21 0.67 -9.82 3.73
CA LEU A 21 0.07 -10.76 2.80
C LEU A 21 1.16 -11.46 1.97
N MET A 22 1.11 -12.79 1.94
CA MET A 22 2.15 -13.66 1.36
C MET A 22 1.68 -14.40 0.10
N SER A 23 0.37 -14.61 -0.05
CA SER A 23 -0.22 -15.30 -1.20
C SER A 23 -1.65 -14.80 -1.45
N VAL A 24 -2.03 -14.65 -2.71
CA VAL A 24 -3.40 -14.49 -3.21
C VAL A 24 -3.57 -15.45 -4.38
N PHE A 25 -4.01 -16.66 -4.06
CA PHE A 25 -4.03 -17.78 -4.98
C PHE A 25 -5.45 -18.07 -5.47
N SER A 26 -5.65 -18.11 -6.79
CA SER A 26 -6.91 -18.59 -7.38
C SER A 26 -6.92 -20.10 -7.53
N LYS A 27 -7.94 -20.71 -6.92
CA LYS A 27 -8.25 -22.14 -7.02
C LYS A 27 -8.89 -22.51 -8.36
N LYS A 28 -9.49 -21.53 -9.05
CA LYS A 28 -10.17 -21.73 -10.34
C LYS A 28 -9.16 -21.85 -11.48
N THR A 29 -8.10 -21.06 -11.46
CA THR A 29 -7.13 -20.97 -12.56
C THR A 29 -5.72 -21.45 -12.18
N ASP A 30 -5.52 -21.93 -10.95
CA ASP A 30 -4.21 -22.38 -10.44
C ASP A 30 -3.13 -21.26 -10.55
N THR A 31 -3.53 -20.02 -10.27
CA THR A 31 -2.73 -18.82 -10.50
C THR A 31 -2.43 -18.10 -9.18
N GLU A 32 -1.15 -17.84 -8.91
CA GLU A 32 -0.70 -16.94 -7.84
C GLU A 32 -0.66 -15.50 -8.35
N TYR A 33 -1.54 -14.64 -7.84
CA TYR A 33 -1.60 -13.25 -8.25
C TYR A 33 -0.62 -12.35 -7.49
N LEU A 34 -0.24 -12.70 -6.26
CA LEU A 34 0.66 -11.88 -5.47
C LEU A 34 2.13 -12.20 -5.80
N TRP A 35 2.93 -11.16 -5.96
CA TRP A 35 4.38 -11.25 -6.08
C TRP A 35 5.00 -12.06 -4.93
N GLN A 36 5.87 -13.01 -5.27
CA GLN A 36 6.40 -13.99 -4.32
C GLN A 36 7.74 -13.59 -3.69
N GLY A 37 8.26 -12.39 -3.95
CA GLY A 37 9.42 -11.87 -3.23
C GLY A 37 10.77 -12.42 -3.69
N ASP A 38 10.97 -12.64 -5.00
CA ASP A 38 12.26 -13.12 -5.52
C ASP A 38 13.37 -12.10 -5.19
N PRO A 39 14.42 -12.50 -4.45
CA PRO A 39 15.53 -11.64 -4.07
C PRO A 39 16.34 -11.08 -5.26
N ALA A 40 16.24 -11.66 -6.46
CA ALA A 40 16.85 -11.10 -7.66
C ALA A 40 16.26 -9.72 -8.02
N TYR A 41 15.00 -9.48 -7.65
CA TYR A 41 14.24 -8.28 -7.97
C TYR A 41 13.89 -7.48 -6.71
N TRP A 42 13.04 -8.05 -5.85
CA TRP A 42 12.53 -7.41 -4.65
C TRP A 42 11.98 -8.47 -3.68
N THR A 43 12.50 -8.50 -2.45
CA THR A 43 12.10 -9.47 -1.43
C THR A 43 10.78 -9.14 -0.73
N GLY A 44 10.27 -7.92 -0.89
CA GLY A 44 8.94 -7.57 -0.40
C GLY A 44 7.82 -8.22 -1.21
N ARG A 45 6.60 -8.10 -0.71
CA ARG A 45 5.38 -8.65 -1.34
C ARG A 45 4.25 -7.65 -1.26
N ALA A 46 3.63 -7.54 -0.08
CA ALA A 46 2.52 -6.64 0.20
C ALA A 46 2.66 -5.97 1.57
N TYR A 47 3.57 -5.00 1.69
CA TYR A 47 3.77 -4.33 2.98
C TYR A 47 2.51 -3.55 3.42
N ASN A 48 2.22 -3.59 4.72
CA ASN A 48 1.30 -2.66 5.36
C ASN A 48 2.09 -1.44 5.85
N LEU A 49 1.61 -0.24 5.52
CA LEU A 49 2.30 1.01 5.79
C LEU A 49 1.55 1.75 6.91
N PHE A 50 2.20 1.89 8.06
CA PHE A 50 1.68 2.60 9.24
C PHE A 50 2.85 2.90 10.18
N PRO A 51 2.95 4.09 10.80
CA PRO A 51 2.03 5.24 10.69
C PRO A 51 2.42 6.22 9.57
N PHE A 52 3.38 5.87 8.71
CA PHE A 52 3.91 6.76 7.67
C PHE A 52 3.96 6.07 6.30
N ILE A 53 3.85 6.85 5.24
CA ILE A 53 4.01 6.41 3.85
C ILE A 53 5.38 6.87 3.33
N GLY A 54 6.08 5.99 2.63
CA GLY A 54 7.40 6.29 2.06
C GLY A 54 8.41 6.72 3.13
N ARG A 55 9.22 7.73 2.85
CA ARG A 55 10.31 8.17 3.73
C ARG A 55 10.09 9.62 4.17
N MET A 56 10.46 9.94 5.41
CA MET A 56 10.63 11.34 5.82
C MET A 56 12.02 11.82 5.43
N SER A 57 12.15 13.09 5.05
CA SER A 57 13.46 13.68 4.71
C SER A 57 14.40 13.58 5.91
N GLY A 58 15.61 13.09 5.68
CA GLY A 58 16.60 12.86 6.75
C GLY A 58 16.30 11.65 7.65
N PHE A 59 15.27 10.84 7.36
CA PHE A 59 14.83 9.73 8.21
C PHE A 59 14.48 10.16 9.64
N GLU A 60 13.93 11.36 9.78
CA GLU A 60 13.50 11.93 11.06
C GLU A 60 12.30 12.87 10.85
N TYR A 61 11.59 13.15 11.93
CA TYR A 61 10.51 14.13 11.99
C TYR A 61 10.46 14.75 13.37
N THR A 62 9.65 15.80 13.53
CA THR A 62 9.42 16.48 14.80
C THR A 62 7.97 16.34 15.23
N TYR A 63 7.77 16.22 16.54
CA TYR A 63 6.47 16.24 17.20
C TYR A 63 6.62 16.89 18.58
N GLU A 64 5.76 17.85 18.91
CA GLU A 64 5.81 18.63 20.16
C GLU A 64 7.22 19.22 20.44
N GLY A 65 7.90 19.67 19.38
CA GLY A 65 9.24 20.26 19.45
C GLY A 65 10.38 19.26 19.73
N LYS A 66 10.11 17.95 19.75
CA LYS A 66 11.13 16.89 19.87
C LYS A 66 11.34 16.18 18.55
N THR A 67 12.58 15.77 18.29
CA THR A 67 12.93 15.01 17.08
C THR A 67 12.86 13.52 17.34
N TYR A 68 12.24 12.79 16.43
CA TYR A 68 12.10 11.34 16.44
C TYR A 68 12.68 10.75 15.16
N PRO A 69 13.41 9.62 15.25
CA PRO A 69 13.80 8.88 14.06
C PRO A 69 12.57 8.31 13.36
N SER A 70 12.67 8.14 12.05
CA SER A 70 11.67 7.44 11.24
C SER A 70 12.34 6.49 10.26
N ARG A 71 11.57 5.49 9.84
CA ARG A 71 11.99 4.48 8.87
C ARG A 71 11.02 4.47 7.69
N ALA A 72 11.48 3.90 6.58
CA ALA A 72 10.68 3.81 5.37
C ALA A 72 9.38 3.02 5.60
N HIS A 73 8.24 3.64 5.32
CA HIS A 73 6.89 3.12 5.46
C HIS A 73 6.44 2.86 6.92
N GLY A 74 7.09 3.52 7.88
CA GLY A 74 6.70 3.44 9.28
C GLY A 74 7.03 2.10 9.95
N LEU A 75 6.29 1.78 11.00
CA LEU A 75 6.53 0.67 11.92
C LEU A 75 6.05 -0.67 11.42
N ALA A 76 4.82 -0.74 10.87
CA ALA A 76 4.08 -2.01 10.74
C ALA A 76 4.90 -3.13 10.11
N ARG A 77 5.55 -2.90 8.96
CA ARG A 77 6.36 -3.91 8.26
C ARG A 77 7.59 -4.44 9.02
N TYR A 78 7.96 -3.87 10.17
CA TYR A 78 9.15 -4.22 10.94
C TYR A 78 8.85 -4.86 12.30
N PHE A 79 7.58 -4.97 12.68
CA PHE A 79 7.17 -5.57 13.95
C PHE A 79 6.26 -6.76 13.70
N ASP A 80 6.35 -7.76 14.58
CA ASP A 80 5.43 -8.88 14.59
C ASP A 80 4.07 -8.45 15.14
N PHE A 81 3.02 -8.91 14.48
CA PHE A 81 1.65 -8.78 14.92
C PHE A 81 1.21 -10.07 15.62
N VAL A 82 0.27 -9.94 16.55
CA VAL A 82 -0.44 -11.08 17.12
C VAL A 82 -1.69 -11.34 16.29
N LEU A 83 -1.96 -12.61 15.95
CA LEU A 83 -3.28 -12.97 15.43
C LEU A 83 -4.31 -12.79 16.56
N GLU A 84 -5.18 -11.79 16.42
CA GLU A 84 -6.22 -11.48 17.41
C GLU A 84 -7.49 -12.31 17.15
N GLU A 85 -7.87 -12.46 15.89
CA GLU A 85 -9.06 -13.19 15.49
C GLU A 85 -8.85 -13.92 14.15
N LYS A 86 -9.40 -15.13 14.05
CA LYS A 86 -9.54 -15.86 12.80
C LYS A 86 -10.96 -16.42 12.72
N THR A 87 -11.66 -16.07 11.64
CA THR A 87 -12.95 -16.68 11.28
C THR A 87 -12.76 -17.59 10.06
N GLU A 88 -13.87 -18.08 9.49
CA GLU A 88 -13.83 -18.83 8.23
C GLU A 88 -13.31 -17.98 7.06
N ASN A 89 -13.68 -16.70 7.04
CA ASN A 89 -13.43 -15.79 5.92
C ASN A 89 -12.62 -14.54 6.29
N SER A 90 -12.07 -14.45 7.50
CA SER A 90 -11.26 -13.30 7.91
C SER A 90 -10.09 -13.62 8.84
N LEU A 91 -9.07 -12.77 8.78
CA LEU A 91 -7.92 -12.74 9.70
C LEU A 91 -7.73 -11.32 10.23
N THR A 92 -7.66 -11.16 11.55
CA THR A 92 -7.36 -9.88 12.22
C THR A 92 -6.03 -9.99 12.96
N PHE A 93 -5.08 -9.15 12.56
CA PHE A 93 -3.76 -9.05 13.18
C PHE A 93 -3.64 -7.75 13.96
N LEU A 94 -3.08 -7.80 15.16
CA LEU A 94 -2.93 -6.66 16.05
C LEU A 94 -1.46 -6.36 16.37
N LEU A 95 -1.08 -5.10 16.21
CA LEU A 95 0.15 -4.49 16.74
C LEU A 95 -0.24 -3.47 17.81
N ARG A 96 0.31 -3.63 19.02
CA ARG A 96 0.21 -2.64 20.10
C ARG A 96 1.51 -1.86 20.23
N ASP A 97 1.41 -0.63 20.70
CA ASP A 97 2.60 0.11 21.11
C ASP A 97 3.38 -0.63 22.20
N ASN A 98 4.68 -0.39 22.20
CA ASN A 98 5.64 -0.85 23.21
C ASN A 98 6.82 0.13 23.28
N GLU A 99 7.73 -0.11 24.22
CA GLU A 99 8.92 0.73 24.44
C GLU A 99 9.78 0.92 23.18
N GLU A 100 9.88 -0.08 22.29
CA GLU A 100 10.66 0.04 21.05
C GLU A 100 9.94 0.90 20.01
N THR A 101 8.63 0.71 19.82
CA THR A 101 7.84 1.55 18.90
C THR A 101 7.82 3.01 19.34
N LYS A 102 7.78 3.27 20.66
CA LYS A 102 7.74 4.61 21.24
C LYS A 102 9.02 5.43 21.04
N LYS A 103 10.14 4.78 20.71
CA LYS A 103 11.38 5.46 20.31
C LYS A 103 11.22 6.21 18.99
N GLU A 104 10.36 5.74 18.10
CA GLU A 104 10.15 6.32 16.76
C GLU A 104 8.78 6.94 16.59
N TYR A 105 7.79 6.56 17.38
CA TYR A 105 6.41 7.02 17.28
C TYR A 105 5.82 7.16 18.69
N PRO A 106 5.82 8.38 19.28
CA PRO A 106 5.61 8.60 20.71
C PRO A 106 4.12 8.60 21.12
N PHE A 107 3.34 7.65 20.60
CA PHE A 107 1.91 7.49 20.87
C PHE A 107 1.61 6.09 21.40
N SER A 108 0.58 5.99 22.25
CA SER A 108 -0.05 4.71 22.56
C SER A 108 -1.16 4.37 21.56
N PHE A 109 -1.16 3.13 21.06
CA PHE A 109 -2.08 2.72 20.00
C PHE A 109 -2.34 1.20 19.98
N GLU A 110 -3.49 0.86 19.40
CA GLU A 110 -3.74 -0.48 18.87
C GLU A 110 -3.99 -0.39 17.35
N PHE A 111 -3.14 -1.02 16.55
CA PHE A 111 -3.25 -1.03 15.09
C PHE A 111 -3.60 -2.43 14.59
N ARG A 112 -4.74 -2.55 13.91
CA ARG A 112 -5.25 -3.78 13.34
C ARG A 112 -5.16 -3.78 11.82
N VAL A 113 -4.65 -4.88 11.28
CA VAL A 113 -4.74 -5.22 9.86
C VAL A 113 -5.71 -6.38 9.72
N ILE A 114 -6.80 -6.16 8.98
CA ILE A 114 -7.90 -7.10 8.82
C ILE A 114 -7.96 -7.50 7.35
N PHE A 115 -7.91 -8.80 7.09
CA PHE A 115 -8.12 -9.39 5.77
C PHE A 115 -9.49 -10.08 5.76
N LEU A 116 -10.37 -9.69 4.84
CA LEU A 116 -11.69 -10.28 4.64
C LEU A 116 -11.79 -10.83 3.22
N LEU A 117 -12.16 -12.10 3.09
CA LEU A 117 -12.21 -12.83 1.83
C LEU A 117 -13.65 -13.22 1.46
N GLU A 118 -14.19 -12.61 0.41
CA GLU A 118 -15.57 -12.82 -0.04
C GLU A 118 -15.60 -13.07 -1.55
N GLY A 119 -15.90 -14.30 -1.96
CA GLY A 119 -15.77 -14.72 -3.36
C GLY A 119 -14.34 -14.49 -3.88
N ALA A 120 -14.22 -13.79 -5.01
CA ALA A 120 -12.94 -13.38 -5.59
C ALA A 120 -12.46 -11.98 -5.16
N VAL A 121 -12.98 -11.46 -4.04
CA VAL A 121 -12.61 -10.16 -3.49
C VAL A 121 -11.89 -10.33 -2.16
N LEU A 122 -10.67 -9.79 -2.09
CA LEU A 122 -9.92 -9.62 -0.85
C LEU A 122 -10.00 -8.16 -0.41
N THR A 123 -10.59 -7.90 0.75
CA THR A 123 -10.55 -6.59 1.38
C THR A 123 -9.44 -6.54 2.42
N THR A 124 -8.57 -5.53 2.33
CA THR A 124 -7.63 -5.19 3.39
C THR A 124 -8.13 -3.93 4.09
N ARG A 125 -8.41 -4.05 5.39
CA ARG A 125 -8.86 -2.95 6.24
C ARG A 125 -7.84 -2.67 7.33
N TYR A 126 -7.53 -1.40 7.49
CA TYR A 126 -6.75 -0.88 8.60
C TYR A 126 -7.68 -0.29 9.64
N THR A 127 -7.41 -0.54 10.92
CA THR A 127 -8.12 0.11 12.03
C THR A 127 -7.12 0.49 13.10
N VAL A 128 -7.06 1.77 13.43
CA VAL A 128 -6.30 2.25 14.59
C VAL A 128 -7.28 2.65 15.69
N VAL A 129 -6.97 2.25 16.92
CA VAL A 129 -7.58 2.79 18.13
C VAL A 129 -6.52 3.61 18.84
N ASN A 130 -6.82 4.88 19.11
CA ASN A 130 -5.94 5.74 19.88
C ASN A 130 -6.14 5.45 21.37
N THR A 131 -5.14 4.82 21.98
CA THR A 131 -5.12 4.51 23.42
C THR A 131 -4.24 5.48 24.22
N ASP A 132 -3.75 6.55 23.59
CA ASP A 132 -3.09 7.67 24.23
C ASP A 132 -4.11 8.66 24.81
N GLU A 133 -3.64 9.54 25.70
CA GLU A 133 -4.44 10.66 26.22
C GLU A 133 -4.47 11.85 25.26
N ARG A 134 -3.55 11.87 24.28
CA ARG A 134 -3.40 12.91 23.25
C ARG A 134 -3.96 12.45 21.92
N GLU A 135 -4.11 13.38 20.97
CA GLU A 135 -4.44 13.05 19.58
C GLU A 135 -3.30 12.25 18.93
N LEU A 136 -3.66 11.19 18.20
CA LEU A 136 -2.72 10.35 17.45
C LEU A 136 -2.73 10.76 15.98
N ILE A 137 -1.55 10.94 15.38
CA ILE A 137 -1.39 11.40 14.00
C ILE A 137 -0.73 10.32 13.14
N CYS A 138 -1.47 9.74 12.19
CA CYS A 138 -1.00 8.61 11.41
C CYS A 138 -1.43 8.65 9.93
N ALA A 139 -0.85 7.77 9.14
CA ALA A 139 -1.23 7.49 7.77
C ALA A 139 -1.27 5.98 7.55
N PHE A 140 -2.02 5.58 6.51
CA PHE A 140 -2.30 4.21 6.15
C PHE A 140 -1.99 3.98 4.68
N GLY A 141 -1.42 2.82 4.36
CA GLY A 141 -1.26 2.43 2.97
C GLY A 141 -0.98 0.95 2.80
N GLY A 142 -1.28 0.47 1.61
CA GLY A 142 -0.89 -0.86 1.13
C GLY A 142 0.26 -0.76 0.13
N HIS A 143 1.01 -1.85 -0.03
CA HIS A 143 2.04 -1.99 -1.05
C HIS A 143 2.02 -3.36 -1.76
N PRO A 144 0.86 -3.90 -2.19
CA PRO A 144 0.80 -5.20 -2.87
C PRO A 144 1.46 -5.16 -4.24
N GLY A 145 2.50 -5.99 -4.43
CA GLY A 145 3.02 -6.38 -5.74
C GLY A 145 2.17 -7.47 -6.37
N ILE A 146 1.69 -7.25 -7.59
CA ILE A 146 0.89 -8.19 -8.37
C ILE A 146 1.77 -8.78 -9.47
N ASN A 147 1.79 -10.10 -9.62
CA ASN A 147 2.55 -10.78 -10.67
C ASN A 147 2.08 -10.33 -12.06
N VAL A 148 3.02 -10.09 -12.96
CA VAL A 148 2.77 -9.79 -14.38
C VAL A 148 3.84 -10.48 -15.22
N PRO A 149 3.50 -11.34 -16.18
CA PRO A 149 2.14 -11.78 -16.51
C PRO A 149 1.56 -12.74 -15.46
N PHE A 150 0.27 -12.63 -15.15
CA PHE A 150 -0.48 -13.66 -14.44
C PHE A 150 -1.21 -14.62 -15.39
N GLY A 151 -1.00 -14.47 -16.70
CA GLY A 151 -1.54 -15.34 -17.73
C GLY A 151 -0.78 -15.30 -19.04
N LYS A 152 -1.45 -14.89 -20.11
CA LYS A 152 -0.85 -14.90 -21.46
C LYS A 152 -0.21 -13.54 -21.77
N GLY A 153 0.88 -13.59 -22.53
CA GLY A 153 1.61 -12.40 -22.97
C GLY A 153 2.81 -12.08 -22.07
N GLU A 154 3.39 -10.91 -22.32
CA GLU A 154 4.57 -10.40 -21.62
C GLU A 154 4.19 -9.17 -20.78
N PHE A 155 5.13 -8.64 -19.98
CA PHE A 155 4.89 -7.49 -19.11
C PHE A 155 4.28 -6.28 -19.85
N GLU A 156 4.82 -5.93 -21.01
CA GLU A 156 4.38 -4.81 -21.83
C GLU A 156 3.04 -5.03 -22.56
N ASP A 157 2.47 -6.24 -22.52
CA ASP A 157 1.11 -6.48 -22.98
C ASP A 157 0.05 -5.97 -21.96
N TYR A 158 0.48 -5.69 -20.72
CA TYR A 158 -0.38 -5.23 -19.64
C TYR A 158 -0.42 -3.70 -19.50
N TYR A 159 -1.51 -3.21 -18.94
CA TYR A 159 -1.75 -1.79 -18.70
C TYR A 159 -2.67 -1.59 -17.51
N LEU A 160 -2.58 -0.42 -16.89
CA LEU A 160 -3.47 0.04 -15.84
C LEU A 160 -4.62 0.83 -16.47
N ASP A 161 -5.85 0.43 -16.21
CA ASP A 161 -7.07 1.07 -16.68
C ASP A 161 -7.83 1.68 -15.49
N PHE A 162 -8.00 3.00 -15.52
CA PHE A 162 -8.68 3.75 -14.46
C PHE A 162 -10.21 3.72 -14.62
N GLY A 163 -10.74 3.10 -15.68
CA GLY A 163 -12.16 2.89 -15.95
C GLY A 163 -12.94 4.15 -16.33
N LYS A 164 -12.57 5.32 -15.79
CA LYS A 164 -13.18 6.62 -16.06
C LYS A 164 -12.11 7.68 -16.22
N ALA A 165 -12.24 8.51 -17.25
CA ALA A 165 -11.35 9.65 -17.46
C ALA A 165 -11.49 10.65 -16.32
N THR A 166 -10.36 10.99 -15.72
CA THR A 166 -10.24 11.93 -14.61
C THR A 166 -9.02 12.84 -14.84
N PRO A 167 -9.04 14.11 -14.38
CA PRO A 167 -7.91 15.00 -14.52
C PRO A 167 -6.82 14.64 -13.50
N LEU A 168 -6.03 13.61 -13.82
CA LEU A 168 -4.97 13.11 -12.94
C LEU A 168 -3.84 14.12 -12.79
N SER A 169 -3.28 14.18 -11.58
CA SER A 169 -2.01 14.84 -11.33
C SER A 169 -1.01 13.86 -10.76
N ARG A 170 0.24 13.93 -11.24
CA ARG A 170 1.37 13.18 -10.70
C ARG A 170 2.09 14.04 -9.67
N GLN A 171 2.28 13.51 -8.48
CA GLN A 171 3.17 14.07 -7.46
C GLN A 171 4.62 13.74 -7.86
N LEU A 172 5.46 14.77 -7.99
CA LEU A 172 6.85 14.59 -8.41
C LEU A 172 7.75 14.25 -7.22
N LEU A 173 8.71 13.37 -7.48
CA LEU A 173 9.79 13.03 -6.58
C LEU A 173 11.05 13.79 -6.99
N ASP A 174 11.87 14.19 -6.01
CA ASP A 174 13.19 14.75 -6.28
C ASP A 174 14.14 13.70 -6.88
N GLU A 175 15.15 14.14 -7.64
CA GLU A 175 16.05 13.22 -8.35
C GLU A 175 17.09 12.54 -7.46
N GLU A 176 17.44 13.16 -6.33
CA GLU A 176 18.59 12.79 -5.50
C GLU A 176 18.23 11.69 -4.51
N ASN A 177 17.12 11.88 -3.77
CA ASN A 177 16.70 11.06 -2.65
C ASN A 177 15.28 10.50 -2.81
N ARG A 178 14.57 10.89 -3.89
CA ARG A 178 13.21 10.42 -4.20
C ARG A 178 12.18 10.78 -3.12
N PHE A 179 12.35 11.93 -2.45
CA PHE A 179 11.31 12.53 -1.61
C PHE A 179 10.34 13.35 -2.43
N ILE A 180 9.20 13.75 -1.85
CA ILE A 180 8.23 14.60 -2.55
C ILE A 180 8.86 15.97 -2.83
N ALA A 181 8.83 16.41 -4.09
CA ALA A 181 9.38 17.69 -4.54
C ALA A 181 8.44 18.88 -4.27
N ASN A 182 7.30 18.64 -3.62
CA ASN A 182 6.21 19.60 -3.40
C ASN A 182 5.72 20.27 -4.70
N LYS A 183 5.67 19.47 -5.77
CA LYS A 183 5.22 19.89 -7.10
C LYS A 183 4.42 18.76 -7.71
N SER A 184 3.25 19.10 -8.25
CA SER A 184 2.45 18.21 -9.06
C SER A 184 2.37 18.71 -10.50
N VAL A 185 2.16 17.78 -11.43
CA VAL A 185 1.96 18.07 -12.86
C VAL A 185 0.80 17.25 -13.40
N PRO A 186 0.05 17.72 -14.40
CA PRO A 186 -0.94 16.88 -15.08
C PRO A 186 -0.31 15.59 -15.60
N TYR A 187 -1.02 14.47 -15.47
CA TYR A 187 -0.55 13.17 -15.94
C TYR A 187 -1.50 12.59 -16.99
N PRO A 188 -1.21 12.78 -18.30
CA PRO A 188 -2.10 12.32 -19.35
C PRO A 188 -2.08 10.79 -19.47
N LEU A 189 -3.28 10.21 -19.62
CA LEU A 189 -3.46 8.79 -19.91
C LEU A 189 -3.73 8.58 -21.40
N VAL A 190 -3.32 7.43 -21.92
CA VAL A 190 -3.69 6.96 -23.26
C VAL A 190 -5.20 6.77 -23.30
N ASP A 191 -5.84 7.30 -24.34
CA ASP A 191 -7.31 7.33 -24.50
C ASP A 191 -8.07 7.91 -23.30
N GLY A 192 -7.38 8.66 -22.43
CA GLY A 192 -7.95 9.26 -21.22
C GLY A 192 -8.13 8.30 -20.04
N THR A 193 -7.88 6.99 -20.16
CA THR A 193 -8.06 6.03 -19.05
C THR A 193 -6.96 5.00 -18.88
N LYS A 194 -5.97 4.91 -19.79
CA LYS A 194 -4.98 3.83 -19.77
C LYS A 194 -3.55 4.32 -19.52
N LEU A 195 -2.81 3.57 -18.71
CA LEU A 195 -1.38 3.70 -18.52
C LEU A 195 -0.71 2.36 -18.91
N PRO A 196 -0.12 2.25 -20.11
CA PRO A 196 0.63 1.06 -20.53
C PRO A 196 1.80 0.78 -19.60
N LEU A 197 2.00 -0.48 -19.21
CA LEU A 197 3.16 -0.87 -18.42
C LEU A 197 4.40 -0.96 -19.32
N LYS A 198 5.52 -0.48 -18.78
CA LYS A 198 6.86 -0.64 -19.34
C LYS A 198 7.86 -0.74 -18.21
N HIS A 199 8.92 -1.52 -18.37
CA HIS A 199 9.94 -1.61 -17.33
C HIS A 199 10.66 -0.27 -17.05
N ASP A 200 10.79 0.58 -18.07
CA ASP A 200 11.40 1.92 -17.94
C ASP A 200 10.47 2.99 -17.32
N LEU A 201 9.19 2.65 -17.12
CA LEU A 201 8.18 3.58 -16.57
C LEU A 201 8.53 4.08 -15.16
N PHE A 202 9.33 3.31 -14.42
CA PHE A 202 9.67 3.51 -13.00
C PHE A 202 11.14 3.89 -12.77
N GLU A 203 11.88 4.29 -13.83
CA GLU A 203 13.29 4.73 -13.72
C GLU A 203 13.49 5.90 -12.73
N HIS A 204 12.47 6.72 -12.56
CA HIS A 204 12.45 7.85 -11.62
C HIS A 204 11.66 7.56 -10.35
N ASP A 205 11.61 6.28 -9.95
CA ASP A 205 10.86 5.77 -8.80
C ASP A 205 9.33 5.81 -9.06
N ALA A 206 8.52 5.62 -8.01
CA ALA A 206 7.09 5.44 -8.09
C ALA A 206 6.36 6.55 -8.88
N ILE A 207 5.31 6.15 -9.60
CA ILE A 207 4.31 7.07 -10.16
C ILE A 207 3.22 7.24 -9.12
N ILE A 208 3.11 8.43 -8.56
CA ILE A 208 2.16 8.75 -7.49
C ILE A 208 1.08 9.66 -8.06
N LEU A 209 -0.15 9.17 -8.13
CA LEU A 209 -1.26 9.88 -8.76
C LEU A 209 -2.30 10.32 -7.72
N GLU A 210 -2.83 11.52 -7.91
CA GLU A 210 -3.97 12.09 -7.18
C GLU A 210 -5.11 12.41 -8.16
N GLY A 211 -6.35 12.41 -7.66
CA GLY A 211 -7.53 12.77 -8.44
C GLY A 211 -8.05 11.63 -9.33
N THR A 212 -7.72 10.39 -9.00
CA THR A 212 -8.18 9.20 -9.71
C THR A 212 -9.67 8.94 -9.51
N SER A 213 -10.21 7.96 -10.21
CA SER A 213 -11.56 7.42 -10.02
C SER A 213 -11.68 6.54 -8.76
N HIS A 214 -10.62 6.41 -7.95
CA HIS A 214 -10.49 5.45 -6.85
C HIS A 214 -10.64 3.98 -7.27
N TYR A 215 -10.40 3.73 -8.56
CA TYR A 215 -10.43 2.42 -9.19
C TYR A 215 -9.25 2.30 -10.17
N VAL A 216 -8.59 1.15 -10.17
CA VAL A 216 -7.63 0.79 -11.20
C VAL A 216 -7.73 -0.71 -11.50
N ALA A 217 -7.69 -1.08 -12.77
CA ALA A 217 -7.61 -2.46 -13.22
C ALA A 217 -6.32 -2.73 -13.99
N LEU A 218 -5.57 -3.73 -13.57
CA LEU A 218 -4.44 -4.28 -14.30
C LEU A 218 -4.96 -5.29 -15.33
N ARG A 219 -5.00 -4.85 -16.59
CA ARG A 219 -5.53 -5.59 -17.74
C ARG A 219 -4.43 -6.00 -18.70
N SER A 220 -4.72 -6.94 -19.59
CA SER A 220 -3.84 -7.36 -20.69
C SER A 220 -4.53 -7.19 -22.05
N ASN A 221 -3.74 -7.01 -23.10
CA ASN A 221 -4.23 -7.11 -24.48
C ASN A 221 -4.23 -8.55 -25.03
N LYS A 222 -3.79 -9.54 -24.24
CA LYS A 222 -3.63 -10.94 -24.63
C LYS A 222 -4.54 -11.91 -23.87
N GLU A 223 -5.24 -11.45 -22.85
CA GLU A 223 -6.23 -12.22 -22.10
C GLU A 223 -7.30 -11.31 -21.48
N ASP A 224 -8.44 -11.91 -21.11
CA ASP A 224 -9.58 -11.19 -20.54
C ASP A 224 -9.55 -11.10 -19.01
N ARG A 225 -8.71 -11.91 -18.35
CA ARG A 225 -8.55 -11.88 -16.88
C ARG A 225 -7.90 -10.58 -16.46
N TYR A 226 -8.31 -10.05 -15.31
CA TYR A 226 -7.74 -8.83 -14.76
C TYR A 226 -7.82 -8.78 -13.24
N VAL A 227 -6.92 -8.00 -12.65
CA VAL A 227 -6.95 -7.67 -11.22
C VAL A 227 -7.40 -6.22 -11.09
N ALA A 228 -8.42 -5.96 -10.27
CA ALA A 228 -8.87 -4.60 -9.99
C ALA A 228 -8.65 -4.24 -8.52
N MET A 229 -8.45 -2.95 -8.26
CA MET A 229 -8.36 -2.40 -6.92
C MET A 229 -9.34 -1.25 -6.77
N ARG A 230 -10.09 -1.25 -5.67
CA ARG A 230 -10.88 -0.10 -5.20
C ARG A 230 -10.28 0.45 -3.94
N PHE A 231 -10.21 1.78 -3.85
CA PHE A 231 -9.52 2.49 -2.80
C PHE A 231 -10.21 3.84 -2.52
N ASP A 232 -11.54 3.83 -2.40
CA ASP A 232 -12.40 5.01 -2.29
C ASP A 232 -11.99 5.98 -1.16
N GLU A 233 -11.41 5.45 -0.09
CA GLU A 233 -10.99 6.21 1.09
C GLU A 233 -9.56 6.77 0.98
N TYR A 234 -8.82 6.45 -0.09
CA TYR A 234 -7.43 6.85 -0.31
C TYR A 234 -7.33 7.94 -1.40
N PRO A 235 -6.77 9.13 -1.09
CA PRO A 235 -6.60 10.21 -2.05
C PRO A 235 -5.51 9.93 -3.10
N PHE A 236 -4.55 9.05 -2.79
CA PHE A 236 -3.41 8.75 -3.65
C PHE A 236 -3.32 7.26 -4.00
N ILE A 237 -2.79 6.98 -5.18
CA ILE A 237 -2.30 5.66 -5.55
C ILE A 237 -0.89 5.76 -6.12
N GLY A 238 0.02 4.95 -5.57
CA GLY A 238 1.35 4.72 -6.09
C GLY A 238 1.37 3.53 -7.03
N PHE A 239 2.16 3.62 -8.10
CA PHE A 239 2.56 2.49 -8.91
C PHE A 239 4.07 2.40 -8.89
N TRP A 240 4.58 1.23 -8.54
CA TRP A 240 6.02 1.01 -8.44
C TRP A 240 6.40 -0.36 -8.99
N HIS A 241 7.61 -0.42 -9.54
CA HIS A 241 8.26 -1.64 -9.96
C HIS A 241 9.76 -1.37 -9.90
N VAL A 242 10.54 -2.40 -9.57
CA VAL A 242 11.99 -2.25 -9.48
C VAL A 242 12.57 -1.97 -10.86
N ASN A 243 13.56 -1.09 -10.98
CA ASN A 243 14.21 -0.74 -12.25
C ASN A 243 15.09 -1.90 -12.81
N LYS A 244 14.44 -3.00 -13.16
CA LYS A 244 14.91 -4.27 -13.73
C LYS A 244 13.70 -4.93 -14.41
N PRO A 245 13.86 -5.88 -15.35
CA PRO A 245 12.73 -6.58 -15.97
C PRO A 245 12.08 -7.59 -15.00
N ALA A 246 11.50 -7.11 -13.90
CA ALA A 246 10.84 -7.93 -12.89
C ALA A 246 9.38 -8.22 -13.29
N PRO A 247 8.86 -9.42 -13.02
CA PRO A 247 7.53 -9.81 -13.45
C PRO A 247 6.45 -9.43 -12.42
N TYR A 248 6.41 -8.16 -11.99
CA TYR A 248 5.36 -7.66 -11.10
C TYR A 248 5.12 -6.16 -11.26
N VAL A 249 4.00 -5.65 -10.76
CA VAL A 249 3.79 -4.21 -10.53
C VAL A 249 3.09 -4.00 -9.19
N CYS A 250 3.52 -3.02 -8.41
CA CYS A 250 2.87 -2.63 -7.16
C CYS A 250 1.71 -1.67 -7.43
N LEU A 251 0.58 -1.90 -6.77
CA LEU A 251 -0.59 -1.02 -6.75
C LEU A 251 -0.76 -0.53 -5.31
N GLU A 252 -0.51 0.73 -5.03
CA GLU A 252 -0.26 1.18 -3.66
C GLU A 252 -1.24 2.28 -3.20
N PRO A 253 -2.37 1.94 -2.57
CA PRO A 253 -3.30 2.94 -2.08
C PRO A 253 -2.72 3.63 -0.84
N TRP A 254 -2.63 4.96 -0.84
CA TRP A 254 -1.95 5.74 0.22
C TRP A 254 -2.82 6.88 0.75
N SER A 255 -2.92 7.00 2.07
CA SER A 255 -3.74 8.03 2.73
C SER A 255 -3.02 9.37 2.82
N ALA A 256 -1.69 9.36 2.74
CA ALA A 256 -0.83 10.53 2.79
C ALA A 256 0.39 10.35 1.88
N LEU A 257 1.11 11.44 1.62
CA LEU A 257 2.33 11.43 0.84
C LEU A 257 3.59 11.21 1.72
N PRO A 258 4.72 10.76 1.13
CA PRO A 258 6.02 10.80 1.77
C PRO A 258 6.44 12.20 2.27
N GLY A 259 7.57 12.27 2.97
CA GLY A 259 8.18 13.54 3.37
C GLY A 259 8.58 14.39 2.16
N VAL A 260 8.64 15.71 2.37
CA VAL A 260 9.07 16.67 1.35
C VAL A 260 10.58 16.81 1.38
N THR A 261 11.20 16.87 0.21
CA THR A 261 12.65 17.01 0.06
C THR A 261 13.20 18.22 0.82
N LYS A 262 14.36 18.05 1.47
CA LYS A 262 15.07 19.11 2.21
C LYS A 262 14.23 19.83 3.27
N THR A 263 13.16 19.19 3.75
CA THR A 263 12.22 19.74 4.71
C THR A 263 12.09 18.77 5.88
N LEU A 264 12.51 19.20 7.08
CA LEU A 264 12.24 18.45 8.30
C LEU A 264 10.72 18.45 8.53
N THR A 265 10.14 17.26 8.61
CA THR A 265 8.70 17.12 8.75
C THR A 265 8.29 17.44 10.19
N GLU A 266 7.37 18.37 10.38
CA GLU A 266 6.61 18.54 11.62
C GLU A 266 5.33 17.71 11.48
N LEU A 267 5.13 16.75 12.39
CA LEU A 267 4.07 15.77 12.28
C LEU A 267 2.69 16.43 12.40
N GLU A 268 2.56 17.42 13.30
CA GLU A 268 1.33 18.17 13.54
C GLU A 268 0.81 18.91 12.29
N SER A 269 1.70 19.36 11.42
CA SER A 269 1.37 20.16 10.23
C SER A 269 1.53 19.40 8.92
N LYS A 270 1.92 18.11 8.98
CA LYS A 270 2.09 17.29 7.77
C LYS A 270 0.74 17.10 7.06
N PRO A 271 0.62 17.46 5.77
CA PRO A 271 -0.62 17.32 5.03
C PRO A 271 -1.11 15.87 4.91
N TYR A 272 -2.44 15.71 4.84
CA TYR A 272 -3.16 14.44 4.64
C TYR A 272 -2.98 13.39 5.74
N MET A 273 -2.33 13.73 6.86
CA MET A 273 -2.30 12.84 8.01
C MET A 273 -3.71 12.70 8.62
N THR A 274 -4.02 11.50 9.09
CA THR A 274 -5.22 11.22 9.87
C THR A 274 -4.96 11.60 11.32
N HIS A 275 -5.82 12.45 11.87
CA HIS A 275 -5.83 12.83 13.27
C HIS A 275 -6.93 12.06 14.00
N VAL A 276 -6.54 11.25 14.98
CA VAL A 276 -7.46 10.39 15.75
C VAL A 276 -7.50 10.90 17.19
N PRO A 277 -8.63 11.48 17.65
CA PRO A 277 -8.74 11.97 19.02
C PRO A 277 -8.50 10.88 20.07
N ALA A 278 -8.19 11.26 21.30
CA ALA A 278 -7.97 10.33 22.40
C ALA A 278 -9.19 9.42 22.60
N ASN A 279 -8.95 8.10 22.77
CA ASN A 279 -9.97 7.05 22.92
C ASN A 279 -10.90 6.85 21.70
N GLU A 280 -10.62 7.49 20.57
CA GLU A 280 -11.36 7.27 19.33
C GLU A 280 -10.69 6.21 18.45
N LYS A 281 -11.45 5.75 17.44
CA LYS A 281 -10.97 4.83 16.42
C LYS A 281 -11.15 5.38 15.03
N HIS A 282 -10.26 4.99 14.12
CA HIS A 282 -10.38 5.28 12.69
C HIS A 282 -10.14 4.02 11.87
N SER A 283 -10.89 3.85 10.80
CA SER A 283 -10.80 2.71 9.90
C SER A 283 -10.77 3.18 8.45
N ILE A 284 -9.99 2.48 7.62
CA ILE A 284 -9.89 2.69 6.18
C ILE A 284 -9.64 1.35 5.47
N SER A 285 -10.09 1.18 4.23
CA SER A 285 -9.98 -0.07 3.50
C SER A 285 -9.82 0.08 1.98
N PHE A 286 -9.20 -0.92 1.38
CA PHE A 286 -9.11 -1.10 -0.07
C PHE A 286 -9.37 -2.57 -0.42
N THR A 287 -9.68 -2.84 -1.69
CA THR A 287 -9.94 -4.20 -2.19
C THR A 287 -8.95 -4.60 -3.27
N LEU A 288 -8.70 -5.90 -3.39
CA LEU A 288 -8.15 -6.56 -4.57
C LEU A 288 -9.22 -7.52 -5.09
N GLU A 289 -9.68 -7.30 -6.31
CA GLU A 289 -10.71 -8.08 -6.98
C GLU A 289 -10.08 -8.88 -8.13
N ILE A 290 -10.28 -10.19 -8.12
CA ILE A 290 -9.78 -11.11 -9.15
C ILE A 290 -10.92 -11.44 -10.12
N HIS A 291 -10.74 -11.13 -11.41
CA HIS A 291 -11.75 -11.36 -12.44
C HIS A 291 -11.25 -12.40 -13.44
N GLU A 292 -11.91 -13.57 -13.46
CA GLU A 292 -11.49 -14.79 -14.19
C GLU A 292 -12.57 -15.45 -15.02
#